data_AF-A0A132A5W5-F1
#
_entry.id   AF-A0A132A5W5-F1
#
_cell.length_a   1.000
_cell.length_b   1.000
_cell.length_c   1.000
_cell.angle_alpha   90.00
_cell.angle_beta   90.00
_cell.angle_gamma   90.00
#
_symmetry.space_group_name_H-M   'P 1'
#
loop_
_entity.id
_entity.type
_entity.pdbx_description
1 polymer ?
#
loop_
_entity_poly.entity_id
_entity_poly.type
_entity_poly.pdbx_seq_one_letter_code
_entity_poly.pdbx_strand_id
1 'polypeptide(L)'
;MRFRCPTNKFQCIRISMCIDWQQVGDGIVDCPDGSDECPKPIEQFRCKCGQPFCIDRSSVMDGQINCEDGSDEGLDTTGPIGCQAFDTNNDLKCSEENLRALHSPTI
;
A
#
# COMPACT_ATOMS: atom_id res chain seq x y z
N MET A 1 4.30 29.46 9.19
CA MET A 1 2.85 29.29 9.42
C MET A 1 2.58 27.81 9.57
N ARG A 2 1.82 27.36 10.59
CA ARG A 2 1.51 25.93 10.79
C ARG A 2 0.17 25.61 10.14
N PHE A 3 0.19 24.78 9.09
CA PHE A 3 -1.04 24.22 8.53
C PHE A 3 -1.60 23.19 9.51
N ARG A 4 -2.89 23.32 9.84
CA ARG A 4 -3.63 22.37 10.67
C ARG A 4 -5.01 22.19 10.09
N CYS A 5 -5.40 20.93 9.93
CA CYS A 5 -6.75 20.58 9.50
C CYS A 5 -7.77 20.82 10.62
N PRO A 6 -9.06 20.97 10.26
CA PRO A 6 -10.16 20.88 11.22
C PRO A 6 -10.12 19.56 11.99
N THR A 7 -10.62 19.53 13.22
CA THR A 7 -10.59 18.34 14.10
C THR A 7 -11.28 17.11 13.49
N ASN A 8 -12.23 17.30 12.58
CA ASN A 8 -12.97 16.25 11.88
C ASN A 8 -12.35 15.82 10.55
N LYS A 9 -11.11 16.21 10.26
CA LYS A 9 -10.37 15.81 9.06
C LYS A 9 -9.02 15.19 9.45
N PHE A 10 -8.56 14.23 8.67
CA PHE A 10 -7.20 13.73 8.77
C PHE A 10 -6.24 14.68 8.04
N GLN A 11 -5.08 14.95 8.64
CA GLN A 11 -4.03 15.76 8.03
C GLN A 11 -2.96 14.83 7.49
N CYS A 12 -2.68 14.91 6.18
CA CYS A 12 -1.58 14.16 5.58
C CYS A 12 -0.25 14.49 6.28
N ILE A 13 0.60 13.48 6.50
CA ILE A 13 1.74 13.58 7.42
C ILE A 13 2.80 14.55 6.90
N ARG A 14 3.11 14.54 5.61
CA ARG A 14 4.15 15.38 4.98
C ARG A 14 3.59 16.51 4.11
N ILE A 15 2.31 16.44 3.78
CA ILE A 15 1.65 17.36 2.86
C ILE A 15 0.63 18.20 3.63
N SER A 16 0.57 19.50 3.33
CA SER A 16 -0.43 20.41 3.90
C SER A 16 -1.79 20.21 3.21
N MET A 17 -2.39 19.04 3.38
CA MET A 17 -3.67 18.63 2.82
C MET A 17 -4.52 17.92 3.88
N CYS A 18 -5.83 18.02 3.73
CA CYS A 18 -6.81 17.41 4.63
C CYS A 18 -7.76 16.50 3.85
N ILE A 19 -8.02 15.31 4.38
CA ILE A 19 -8.97 14.34 3.85
C ILE A 19 -10.00 13.95 4.92
N ASP A 20 -11.09 13.29 4.55
CA ASP A 20 -12.03 12.75 5.52
C ASP A 20 -11.44 11.57 6.29
N TRP A 21 -11.82 11.40 7.55
CA TRP A 21 -11.40 10.23 8.34
C TRP A 21 -11.88 8.89 7.75
N GLN A 22 -12.91 8.92 6.89
CA GLN A 22 -13.40 7.74 6.17
C GLN A 22 -12.45 7.27 5.06
N GLN A 23 -11.53 8.14 4.65
CA GLN A 23 -10.52 7.92 3.62
C GLN A 23 -9.19 7.44 4.21
N VAL A 24 -9.13 7.17 5.52
CA VAL A 24 -7.91 6.72 6.19
C VAL A 24 -7.96 5.20 6.27
N GLY A 25 -7.09 4.53 5.52
CA GLY A 25 -7.02 3.08 5.47
C GLY A 25 -8.20 2.47 4.73
N ASP A 26 -8.74 3.18 3.72
CA ASP A 26 -9.84 2.70 2.90
C ASP A 26 -9.35 1.93 1.65
N GLY A 27 -8.02 1.81 1.49
CA GLY A 27 -7.37 1.16 0.37
C GLY A 27 -7.10 2.09 -0.81
N ILE A 28 -7.37 3.39 -0.68
CA ILE A 28 -7.17 4.38 -1.74
C ILE A 28 -6.14 5.40 -1.27
N VAL A 29 -5.20 5.75 -2.15
CA VAL A 29 -4.21 6.78 -1.85
C VAL A 29 -4.83 8.16 -2.09
N ASP A 30 -5.51 8.70 -1.10
CA ASP A 30 -6.06 10.04 -1.09
C ASP A 30 -5.03 11.09 -0.70
N CYS A 31 -4.14 10.79 0.26
CA CYS A 31 -2.99 11.64 0.53
C CYS A 31 -1.91 11.42 -0.54
N PRO A 32 -1.33 12.47 -1.16
CA PRO A 32 -0.29 12.27 -2.18
C PRO A 32 1.01 11.66 -1.63
N ASP A 33 1.19 11.65 -0.31
CA ASP A 33 2.27 10.94 0.38
C ASP A 33 1.88 9.52 0.83
N GLY A 34 0.64 9.08 0.60
CA GLY A 34 0.02 7.82 1.05
C GLY A 34 -0.02 7.64 2.56
N SER A 35 -0.02 8.75 3.29
CA SER A 35 0.01 8.74 4.75
C SER A 35 -1.33 8.43 5.41
N ASP A 36 -2.40 8.50 4.64
CA ASP A 36 -3.73 8.01 4.94
C ASP A 36 -3.80 6.48 4.99
N GLU A 37 -3.16 5.81 4.04
CA GLU A 37 -3.12 4.34 3.99
C GLU A 37 -2.13 3.75 5.02
N CYS A 38 -0.97 4.40 5.20
CA CYS A 38 0.00 4.03 6.23
C CYS A 38 0.18 5.15 7.28
N PRO A 39 -0.78 5.35 8.21
CA PRO A 39 -0.75 6.45 9.18
C PRO A 39 0.37 6.33 10.21
N LYS A 40 0.99 5.15 10.34
CA LYS A 40 2.11 4.91 11.27
C LYS A 40 3.40 4.56 10.52
N PRO A 41 4.03 5.50 9.81
CA PRO A 41 5.22 5.21 8.97
C PRO A 41 6.46 4.74 9.76
N ILE A 42 6.46 4.92 11.09
CA ILE A 42 7.52 4.45 11.99
C ILE A 42 7.33 2.97 12.35
N GLU A 43 6.09 2.49 12.43
CA GLU A 43 5.74 1.10 12.81
C GLU A 43 5.40 0.26 11.57
N GLN A 44 4.99 0.90 10.47
CA GLN A 44 4.52 0.23 9.25
C GLN A 44 5.51 0.40 8.10
N PHE A 45 5.52 -0.61 7.23
CA PHE A 45 6.18 -0.60 5.92
C PHE A 45 5.11 -0.52 4.84
N ARG A 46 5.34 0.31 3.82
CA ARG A 46 4.43 0.50 2.69
C ARG A 46 4.85 -0.41 1.55
N CYS A 47 3.97 -1.32 1.16
CA CYS A 47 4.13 -2.14 -0.04
C CYS A 47 4.10 -1.23 -1.28
N LYS A 48 4.80 -1.59 -2.36
CA LYS A 48 4.86 -0.72 -3.54
C LYS A 48 3.60 -0.81 -4.38
N CYS A 49 2.94 -1.96 -4.41
CA CYS A 49 1.60 -2.13 -4.95
C CYS A 49 0.89 -3.34 -4.34
N GLY A 50 -0.40 -3.45 -4.66
CA GLY A 50 -1.25 -4.54 -4.18
C GLY A 50 -1.70 -4.36 -2.74
N GLN A 51 -2.39 -5.37 -2.22
CA GLN A 51 -2.91 -5.36 -0.85
C GLN A 51 -2.28 -6.48 0.00
N PRO A 52 -2.04 -6.26 1.30
CA PRO A 52 -2.26 -5.02 2.04
C PRO A 52 -1.28 -3.90 1.63
N PHE A 53 -1.72 -2.64 1.67
CA PHE A 53 -0.85 -1.49 1.35
C PHE A 53 0.24 -1.25 2.40
N CYS A 54 -0.03 -1.68 3.63
CA CYS A 54 0.86 -1.48 4.76
C CYS A 54 0.93 -2.76 5.59
N ILE A 55 2.13 -3.15 5.94
CA ILE A 55 2.42 -4.25 6.86
C ILE A 55 3.16 -3.71 8.08
N ASP A 56 3.24 -4.50 9.14
CA ASP A 56 4.11 -4.16 10.26
C ASP A 56 5.58 -4.23 9.84
N ARG A 57 6.43 -3.35 10.35
CA ARG A 57 7.87 -3.38 10.06
C ARG A 57 8.55 -4.66 10.52
N SER A 58 7.97 -5.39 11.48
CA SER A 58 8.45 -6.72 11.88
C SER A 58 8.27 -7.78 10.79
N SER A 59 7.40 -7.53 9.82
CA SER A 59 7.14 -8.38 8.65
C SER A 59 8.02 -8.04 7.45
N VAL A 60 9.06 -7.22 7.63
CA VAL A 60 10.01 -6.87 6.58
C VAL A 60 11.26 -7.73 6.71
N MET A 61 11.64 -8.43 5.64
CA MET A 61 12.74 -9.40 5.62
C MET A 61 12.57 -10.51 6.68
N ASP A 62 11.33 -10.92 6.91
CA ASP A 62 10.97 -11.99 7.84
C ASP A 62 10.94 -13.38 7.14
N GLY A 63 11.18 -13.42 5.83
CA GLY A 63 11.18 -14.62 5.00
C GLY A 63 9.78 -15.03 4.53
N GLN A 64 8.74 -14.24 4.83
CA GLN A 64 7.38 -14.43 4.36
C GLN A 64 7.00 -13.26 3.45
N ILE A 65 6.29 -13.56 2.36
CA ILE A 65 5.76 -12.52 1.48
C ILE A 65 4.47 -12.01 2.11
N ASN A 66 4.54 -10.83 2.72
CA ASN A 66 3.40 -10.14 3.33
C ASN A 66 2.86 -9.03 2.42
N CYS A 67 3.69 -8.46 1.55
CA CYS A 67 3.22 -7.61 0.46
C CYS A 67 2.91 -8.46 -0.79
N GLU A 68 1.83 -8.18 -1.51
CA GLU A 68 1.46 -8.91 -2.73
C GLU A 68 2.57 -8.85 -3.81
N ASP A 69 3.30 -7.74 -3.86
CA ASP A 69 4.45 -7.52 -4.74
C ASP A 69 5.79 -8.08 -4.19
N GLY A 70 5.78 -8.66 -2.98
CA GLY A 70 6.98 -9.13 -2.29
C GLY A 70 8.03 -8.06 -2.00
N SER A 71 7.63 -6.78 -2.02
CA SER A 71 8.54 -5.65 -1.78
C SER A 71 9.11 -5.64 -0.36
N ASP A 72 8.42 -6.26 0.60
CA ASP A 72 8.88 -6.49 1.97
C ASP A 72 10.07 -7.46 2.06
N GLU A 73 10.17 -8.40 1.12
CA GLU A 73 11.27 -9.36 1.01
C GLU A 73 12.30 -8.97 -0.07
N GLY A 74 12.14 -7.78 -0.68
CA GLY A 74 13.02 -7.29 -1.74
C GLY A 74 12.82 -7.95 -3.11
N LEU A 75 11.65 -8.56 -3.36
CA LEU A 75 11.30 -9.27 -4.60
C LEU A 75 10.67 -8.39 -5.68
N ASP A 76 10.94 -7.09 -5.64
CA ASP A 76 10.19 -6.05 -6.36
C ASP A 76 10.39 -6.00 -7.90
N THR A 77 11.32 -6.75 -8.49
CA THR A 77 11.60 -6.64 -9.94
C THR A 77 12.00 -7.91 -10.67
N THR A 78 12.04 -9.07 -10.02
CA THR A 78 12.47 -10.34 -10.64
C THR A 78 11.36 -11.40 -10.69
N GLY A 79 10.19 -11.10 -10.13
CA GLY A 79 9.02 -11.98 -10.12
C GLY A 79 7.96 -11.63 -11.18
N PRO A 80 7.03 -12.56 -11.48
CA PRO A 80 5.90 -12.34 -12.39
C PRO A 80 4.85 -11.35 -11.84
N ILE A 81 4.98 -10.91 -10.58
CA ILE A 81 4.08 -9.98 -9.90
C ILE A 81 4.84 -8.67 -9.72
N GLY A 82 4.68 -7.76 -10.69
CA GLY A 82 5.25 -6.41 -10.63
C GLY A 82 4.15 -5.36 -10.59
N CYS A 83 4.50 -4.17 -10.12
CA CYS A 83 3.61 -3.00 -10.14
C CYS A 83 3.50 -2.44 -11.57
N GLN A 84 2.67 -3.07 -12.39
CA GLN A 84 2.57 -2.76 -13.82
C GLN A 84 1.13 -2.49 -14.31
N ALA A 85 0.12 -2.63 -13.45
CA ALA A 85 -1.27 -2.36 -13.80
C ALA A 85 -1.79 -1.17 -12.98
N PHE A 86 -2.32 -0.15 -13.65
CA PHE A 86 -3.15 0.86 -13.01
C PHE A 86 -4.61 0.41 -13.10
N ASP A 87 -5.36 0.49 -12.01
CA ASP A 87 -6.77 0.13 -12.03
C ASP A 87 -7.66 1.25 -12.58
N THR A 88 -8.98 1.04 -12.61
CA THR A 88 -9.95 2.04 -13.09
C THR A 88 -10.00 3.31 -12.24
N ASN A 89 -9.43 3.28 -11.03
CA ASN A 89 -9.28 4.41 -10.13
C ASN A 89 -7.86 5.01 -10.18
N ASN A 90 -7.02 4.53 -11.10
CA ASN A 90 -5.62 4.92 -11.24
C ASN A 90 -4.73 4.51 -10.04
N ASP A 91 -5.14 3.49 -9.29
CA ASP A 91 -4.33 2.90 -8.24
C ASP A 91 -3.34 1.90 -8.84
N LEU A 92 -2.08 1.95 -8.37
CA LEU A 92 -1.02 1.05 -8.81
C LEU A 92 -1.24 -0.35 -8.20
N LYS A 93 -1.64 -1.30 -9.04
CA LYS A 93 -1.89 -2.69 -8.69
C LYS A 93 -0.80 -3.63 -9.22
N CYS A 94 -0.66 -4.75 -8.53
CA CYS A 94 0.10 -5.90 -9.00
C CYS A 94 -0.51 -6.39 -10.32
N SER A 95 0.30 -6.57 -11.36
CA SER A 95 -0.18 -7.09 -12.64
C SER A 95 -0.45 -8.59 -12.54
N GLU A 96 -1.70 -8.98 -12.78
CA GLU A 96 -2.18 -10.37 -12.81
C GLU A 96 -1.79 -11.15 -14.10
N GLU A 97 -0.71 -10.81 -14.80
CA GLU A 97 -0.38 -11.51 -16.06
C GLU A 97 0.14 -12.96 -15.89
N ASN A 98 0.00 -13.59 -14.71
CA ASN A 98 -0.10 -15.06 -14.60
C ASN A 98 -0.52 -15.60 -13.19
N LEU A 99 -1.59 -15.10 -12.58
CA LEU A 99 -2.15 -15.73 -11.35
C LEU A 99 -2.89 -17.07 -11.58
N ARG A 100 -2.73 -17.70 -12.75
CA ARG A 100 -3.14 -19.11 -12.97
C ARG A 100 -2.15 -20.16 -12.45
N ALA A 101 -1.03 -19.77 -11.81
CA ALA A 101 0.03 -20.72 -11.47
C ALA A 101 0.26 -21.02 -9.96
N LEU A 102 -0.42 -20.36 -9.01
CA LEU A 102 -0.19 -20.66 -7.57
C LEU A 102 -1.42 -21.00 -6.74
N HIS A 103 -2.64 -20.87 -7.28
CA HIS A 103 -3.81 -21.52 -6.70
C HIS A 103 -4.32 -22.54 -7.71
N SER A 104 -3.63 -23.68 -7.77
CA SER A 104 -4.29 -24.91 -8.22
C SER A 104 -5.50 -25.10 -7.32
N PRO A 105 -6.76 -25.11 -7.82
CA PRO A 105 -7.80 -25.80 -7.10
C PRO A 105 -7.40 -27.27 -7.14
N THR A 106 -6.68 -27.70 -6.12
CA THR A 106 -6.44 -29.12 -5.87
C THR A 106 -7.79 -29.72 -5.50
N ILE A 107 -8.36 -30.45 -6.46
CA ILE A 107 -9.52 -31.34 -6.43
C ILE A 107 -10.89 -30.65 -6.46
#